data_AF-A3Z0I2-F1
#
_entry.id   AF-A3Z0I2-F1
#
_cell.length_a   1.000
_cell.length_b   1.000
_cell.length_c   1.000
_cell.angle_alpha   90.00
_cell.angle_beta   90.00
_cell.angle_gamma   90.00
#
_symmetry.space_group_name_H-M   'P 1'
#
loop_
_entity.id
_entity.type
_entity.pdbx_description
1 polymer ?
#
loop_
_entity_poly.entity_id
_entity_poly.type
_entity_poly.pdbx_seq_one_letter_code
_entity_poly.pdbx_strand_id
1 'polypeptide(L)'
;MPLPARRFFALLLAGASFLASPATAQSIPPDQKPLYELETDCSIKQGPIQKCLVDVYDQGTITYYRHRIGNQVELIRISDDPENRIERFNPQTKTWKSVASASAQFSTNTVCFNGREFCVVNPNFLSSLYEQRPGEYRERDLVKVLFDADGRVKTSCFDDGCGQAIGAGL
;
A
#
# COMPACT_ATOMS: atom_id res chain seq x y z
N MET A 1 -69.16 -29.26 25.88
CA MET A 1 -68.16 -28.23 25.51
C MET A 1 -67.50 -27.77 26.80
N PRO A 2 -66.22 -28.13 27.06
CA PRO A 2 -65.05 -27.39 26.57
C PRO A 2 -63.90 -28.26 25.99
N LEU A 3 -62.99 -27.60 25.26
CA LEU A 3 -61.79 -28.13 24.58
C LEU A 3 -60.49 -27.92 25.43
N PRO A 4 -59.39 -28.61 25.10
CA PRO A 4 -58.29 -28.96 26.02
C PRO A 4 -57.10 -27.98 25.99
N ALA A 5 -56.40 -27.88 27.12
CA ALA A 5 -55.13 -27.17 27.24
C ALA A 5 -53.95 -28.12 26.94
N ARG A 6 -53.29 -27.90 25.81
CA ARG A 6 -52.09 -28.61 25.33
C ARG A 6 -50.86 -27.80 25.72
N ARG A 7 -50.04 -28.28 26.66
CA ARG A 7 -48.78 -27.64 27.05
C ARG A 7 -47.67 -28.08 26.09
N PHE A 8 -47.24 -27.17 25.21
CA PHE A 8 -46.01 -27.31 24.43
C PHE A 8 -44.84 -26.74 25.24
N PHE A 9 -43.82 -27.58 25.47
CA PHE A 9 -42.52 -27.18 26.01
C PHE A 9 -41.70 -26.57 24.87
N ALA A 10 -41.33 -25.29 24.98
CA ALA A 10 -40.43 -24.64 24.04
C ALA A 10 -38.98 -24.75 24.57
N LEU A 11 -38.13 -25.47 23.85
CA LEU A 11 -36.67 -25.46 24.05
C LEU A 11 -36.09 -24.22 23.36
N LEU A 12 -35.47 -23.32 24.13
CA LEU A 12 -34.74 -22.16 23.61
C LEU A 12 -33.35 -22.61 23.12
N LEU A 13 -33.05 -22.35 21.84
CA LEU A 13 -31.72 -22.46 21.25
C LEU A 13 -30.78 -21.37 21.79
N ALA A 14 -29.66 -21.78 22.41
CA ALA A 14 -28.54 -20.88 22.69
C ALA A 14 -27.61 -20.86 21.47
N GLY A 15 -27.81 -19.89 20.57
CA GLY A 15 -26.87 -19.57 19.49
C GLY A 15 -25.79 -18.62 20.01
N ALA A 16 -24.56 -19.12 20.17
CA ALA A 16 -23.40 -18.28 20.44
C ALA A 16 -22.94 -17.60 19.14
N SER A 17 -23.37 -16.36 18.92
CA SER A 17 -22.84 -15.52 17.85
C SER A 17 -21.49 -14.94 18.28
N PHE A 18 -20.39 -15.48 17.75
CA PHE A 18 -19.09 -14.81 17.77
C PHE A 18 -19.19 -13.56 16.89
N LEU A 19 -19.32 -12.39 17.51
CA LEU A 19 -19.12 -11.11 16.84
C LEU A 19 -17.63 -10.98 16.54
N ALA A 20 -17.25 -11.27 15.29
CA ALA A 20 -15.95 -10.88 14.77
C ALA A 20 -15.83 -9.35 14.88
N SER A 21 -14.92 -8.89 15.72
CA SER A 21 -14.64 -7.45 15.86
C SER A 21 -14.11 -6.91 14.53
N PRO A 22 -14.58 -5.74 14.06
CA PRO A 22 -14.01 -5.12 12.89
C PRO A 22 -12.56 -4.76 13.22
N ALA A 23 -11.62 -5.30 12.45
CA ALA A 23 -10.22 -4.92 12.53
C ALA A 23 -10.13 -3.40 12.42
N THR A 24 -9.73 -2.74 13.50
CA THR A 24 -9.43 -1.32 13.53
C THR A 24 -8.36 -1.07 12.47
N ALA A 25 -8.61 -0.13 11.56
CA ALA A 25 -7.62 0.33 10.60
C ALA A 25 -6.41 0.85 11.38
N GLN A 26 -5.37 0.02 11.50
CA GLN A 26 -4.13 0.41 12.16
C GLN A 26 -3.52 1.54 11.34
N SER A 27 -3.56 2.73 11.93
CA SER A 27 -2.77 3.87 11.52
C SER A 27 -1.47 3.84 12.33
N ILE A 28 -0.43 4.49 11.84
CA ILE A 28 0.85 4.58 12.55
C ILE A 28 0.59 5.21 13.94
N PRO A 29 1.02 4.56 15.05
CA PRO A 29 0.91 5.14 16.38
C PRO A 29 1.59 6.52 16.43
N PRO A 30 0.98 7.52 17.08
CA PRO A 30 1.47 8.90 17.06
C PRO A 30 2.88 9.06 17.65
N ASP A 31 3.30 8.15 18.54
CA ASP A 31 4.57 8.23 19.27
C ASP A 31 5.69 7.37 18.66
N GLN A 32 5.44 6.71 17.52
CA GLN A 32 6.48 5.90 16.87
C GLN A 32 7.52 6.81 16.19
N LYS A 33 8.81 6.51 16.40
CA LYS A 33 9.91 7.14 15.66
C LYS A 33 10.04 6.49 14.27
N PRO A 34 10.22 7.25 13.18
CA PRO A 34 10.47 6.66 11.88
C PRO A 34 11.80 5.90 11.85
N LEU A 35 11.84 4.83 11.07
CA LEU A 35 13.05 4.10 10.72
C LEU A 35 14.05 5.05 10.03
N TYR A 36 13.55 5.82 9.06
CA TYR A 36 14.27 6.90 8.42
C TYR A 36 13.30 7.91 7.80
N GLU A 37 13.83 9.07 7.41
CA GLU A 37 13.10 10.13 6.71
C GLU A 37 13.73 10.38 5.34
N LEU A 38 12.90 10.67 4.34
CA LEU A 38 13.32 10.99 2.99
C LEU A 38 12.71 12.31 2.54
N GLU A 39 13.56 13.32 2.31
CA GLU A 39 13.17 14.54 1.62
C GLU A 39 13.11 14.30 0.11
N THR A 40 11.96 14.56 -0.49
CA THR A 40 11.75 14.38 -1.91
C THR A 40 10.66 15.30 -2.46
N ASP A 41 10.19 15.02 -3.66
CA ASP A 41 9.13 15.72 -4.37
C ASP A 41 7.96 14.77 -4.63
N CYS A 42 6.73 15.25 -4.42
CA CYS A 42 5.50 14.49 -4.62
C CYS A 42 4.50 15.28 -5.46
N SER A 43 3.59 14.59 -6.15
CA SER A 43 2.45 15.18 -6.85
C SER A 43 1.17 14.43 -6.48
N ILE A 44 0.09 15.19 -6.25
CA ILE A 44 -1.24 14.67 -5.90
C ILE A 44 -2.20 15.03 -7.03
N LYS A 45 -2.97 14.05 -7.50
CA LYS A 45 -4.00 14.19 -8.55
C LYS A 45 -3.50 14.93 -9.79
N GLN A 46 -2.29 14.60 -10.26
CA GLN A 46 -1.63 15.24 -11.41
C GLN A 46 -1.39 16.75 -11.22
N GLY A 47 -1.44 17.24 -9.98
CA GLY A 47 -1.14 18.62 -9.63
C GLY A 47 0.36 18.94 -9.73
N PRO A 48 0.74 20.19 -9.43
CA PRO A 48 2.13 20.60 -9.43
C PRO A 48 2.96 19.75 -8.46
N ILE A 49 4.21 19.53 -8.85
CA ILE A 49 5.20 18.88 -7.99
C ILE A 49 5.48 19.78 -6.79
N GLN A 50 5.49 19.20 -5.60
CA GLN A 50 5.68 19.89 -4.32
C GLN A 50 6.67 19.13 -3.45
N LYS A 51 7.37 19.87 -2.58
CA LYS A 51 8.24 19.27 -1.57
C LYS A 51 7.44 18.35 -0.65
N CYS A 52 8.06 17.22 -0.34
CA CYS A 52 7.46 16.08 0.30
C CYS A 52 8.47 15.50 1.30
N LEU A 53 8.04 15.26 2.54
CA LEU A 53 8.85 14.53 3.51
C LEU A 53 8.18 13.19 3.78
N VAL A 54 8.93 12.11 3.56
CA VAL A 54 8.44 10.74 3.71
C VAL A 54 9.04 10.14 4.97
N ASP A 55 8.20 9.89 5.96
CA ASP A 55 8.58 9.16 7.18
C ASP A 55 8.26 7.69 6.96
N VAL A 56 9.24 6.80 7.14
CA VAL A 56 9.07 5.36 6.95
C VAL A 56 9.04 4.64 8.29
N TYR A 57 8.07 3.75 8.47
CA TYR A 57 7.86 2.99 9.70
C TYR A 57 7.78 1.52 9.40
N ASP A 58 8.62 0.73 10.05
CA ASP A 58 8.52 -0.72 10.04
C ASP A 58 7.65 -1.19 11.22
N GLN A 59 6.67 -2.05 10.94
CA GLN A 59 5.82 -2.73 11.91
C GLN A 59 5.76 -4.24 11.65
N GLY A 60 6.89 -4.86 11.36
CA GLY A 60 7.00 -6.30 11.18
C GLY A 60 6.61 -6.68 9.76
N THR A 61 5.37 -7.10 9.53
CA THR A 61 4.88 -7.51 8.20
C THR A 61 4.26 -6.37 7.41
N ILE A 62 4.28 -5.15 7.94
CA ILE A 62 3.74 -3.96 7.29
C ILE A 62 4.74 -2.83 7.41
N THR A 63 5.15 -2.28 6.27
CA THR A 63 5.88 -1.00 6.22
C THR A 63 4.91 0.12 5.87
N TYR A 64 4.90 1.18 6.68
CA TYR A 64 4.11 2.38 6.44
C TYR A 64 4.97 3.53 5.93
N TYR A 65 4.45 4.26 4.96
CA TYR A 65 5.06 5.43 4.37
C TYR A 65 4.12 6.61 4.58
N ARG A 66 4.56 7.58 5.38
CA ARG A 66 3.82 8.80 5.65
C ARG A 66 4.43 9.95 4.88
N HIS A 67 3.75 10.34 3.81
CA HIS A 67 4.15 11.45 2.95
C HIS A 67 3.49 12.73 3.46
N ARG A 68 4.29 13.71 3.86
CA ARG A 68 3.85 15.03 4.31
C ARG A 68 4.09 16.04 3.21
N ILE A 69 3.00 16.61 2.67
CA ILE A 69 2.99 17.48 1.48
C ILE A 69 2.25 18.76 1.86
N GLY A 70 3.00 19.78 2.29
CA GLY A 70 2.42 20.94 2.95
C GLY A 70 1.59 20.51 4.16
N ASN A 71 0.28 20.83 4.14
CA ASN A 71 -0.66 20.46 5.20
C ASN A 71 -1.39 19.12 4.95
N GLN A 72 -1.05 18.42 3.86
CA GLN A 72 -1.65 17.13 3.51
C GLN A 72 -0.76 15.97 3.94
N VAL A 73 -1.40 14.88 4.35
CA VAL A 73 -0.73 13.63 4.68
C VAL A 73 -1.29 12.53 3.80
N GLU A 74 -0.40 11.85 3.07
CA GLU A 74 -0.71 10.66 2.31
C GLU A 74 -0.05 9.45 2.95
N LEU A 75 -0.87 8.50 3.38
CA LEU A 75 -0.43 7.26 4.02
C LEU A 75 -0.54 6.12 3.03
N ILE A 76 0.61 5.49 2.77
CA ILE A 76 0.70 4.22 2.04
C ILE A 76 1.18 3.16 3.02
N ARG A 77 0.67 1.94 2.89
CA ARG A 77 1.24 0.77 3.56
C ARG A 77 1.48 -0.34 2.56
N ILE A 78 2.49 -1.14 2.84
CA ILE A 78 2.89 -2.30 2.06
C ILE A 78 2.94 -3.47 3.03
N SER A 79 2.18 -4.54 2.76
CA SER A 79 2.09 -5.71 3.65
C SER A 79 2.57 -6.99 2.98
N ASP A 80 3.46 -7.74 3.64
CA ASP A 80 4.17 -8.91 3.12
C ASP A 80 3.26 -10.13 2.82
N ASP A 81 2.16 -10.29 3.56
CA ASP A 81 1.20 -11.40 3.45
C ASP A 81 -0.24 -10.87 3.25
N PRO A 82 -1.05 -11.42 2.33
CA PRO A 82 -0.78 -12.59 1.46
C PRO A 82 -0.20 -12.28 0.10
N GLU A 83 -0.08 -11.01 -0.30
CA GLU A 83 0.30 -10.65 -1.69
C GLU A 83 0.93 -9.25 -1.81
N ASN A 84 1.80 -8.81 -0.89
CA ASN A 84 2.55 -7.53 -1.03
C ASN A 84 1.66 -6.36 -1.37
N ARG A 85 0.56 -6.30 -0.63
CA ARG A 85 -0.57 -5.45 -0.95
C ARG A 85 -0.18 -4.02 -0.64
N ILE A 86 -0.24 -3.16 -1.65
CA ILE A 86 -0.11 -1.73 -1.47
C ILE A 86 -1.50 -1.18 -1.18
N GLU A 87 -1.63 -0.46 -0.08
CA GLU A 87 -2.88 0.20 0.27
C GLU A 87 -2.64 1.67 0.57
N ARG A 88 -3.60 2.49 0.16
CA ARG A 88 -3.65 3.90 0.50
C ARG A 88 -4.74 4.12 1.53
N PHE A 89 -4.43 4.91 2.55
CA PHE A 89 -5.42 5.27 3.55
C PHE A 89 -6.39 6.31 2.98
N ASN A 90 -7.70 6.07 3.14
CA ASN A 90 -8.72 7.07 2.88
C ASN A 90 -9.07 7.79 4.20
N PRO A 91 -8.72 9.07 4.38
CA PRO A 91 -8.97 9.79 5.62
C PRO A 91 -10.46 10.06 5.88
N GLN A 92 -11.31 10.07 4.84
CA GLN A 92 -12.74 10.32 4.97
C GLN A 92 -13.46 9.10 5.55
N THR A 93 -13.14 7.91 5.05
CA THR A 93 -13.75 6.65 5.50
C THR A 93 -12.95 5.97 6.61
N LYS A 94 -11.73 6.45 6.88
CA LYS A 94 -10.76 5.86 7.83
C LYS A 94 -10.45 4.40 7.53
N THR A 95 -10.36 4.06 6.24
CA THR A 95 -10.10 2.69 5.78
C THR A 95 -8.90 2.66 4.84
N TRP A 96 -8.21 1.52 4.85
CA TRP A 96 -7.20 1.21 3.84
C TRP A 96 -7.88 0.66 2.59
N LYS A 97 -7.42 1.11 1.42
CA LYS A 97 -7.90 0.64 0.13
C LYS A 97 -6.73 0.19 -0.73
N SER A 98 -6.85 -0.99 -1.34
CA SER A 98 -5.87 -1.48 -2.31
C SER A 98 -5.66 -0.45 -3.43
N VAL A 99 -4.39 -0.18 -3.71
CA VAL A 99 -3.98 0.53 -4.91
C VAL A 99 -4.19 -0.42 -6.10
N ALA A 100 -4.84 0.06 -7.15
CA ALA A 100 -5.17 -0.73 -8.34
C ALA A 100 -3.95 -0.94 -9.25
N SER A 101 -3.02 0.02 -9.27
CA SER A 101 -1.80 -0.06 -10.07
C SER A 101 -0.66 0.79 -9.50
N ALA A 102 0.58 0.35 -9.72
CA ALA A 102 1.78 1.13 -9.45
C ALA A 102 2.71 1.07 -10.67
N SER A 103 3.37 2.18 -10.98
CA SER A 103 4.28 2.30 -12.11
C SER A 103 5.49 3.14 -11.74
N ALA A 104 6.64 2.83 -12.35
CA ALA A 104 7.89 3.56 -12.18
C ALA A 104 8.33 4.14 -13.53
N GLN A 105 8.66 5.43 -13.54
CA GLN A 105 9.18 6.15 -14.68
C GLN A 105 10.65 6.53 -14.43
N PHE A 106 11.56 5.94 -15.19
CA PHE A 106 13.00 6.08 -15.02
C PHE A 106 13.50 7.48 -15.36
N SER A 107 13.05 8.10 -16.47
CA SER A 107 13.48 9.44 -16.87
C SER A 107 13.22 10.53 -15.83
N THR A 108 12.20 10.36 -15.01
CA THR A 108 11.81 11.34 -13.98
C THR A 108 12.07 10.87 -12.56
N ASN A 109 12.62 9.66 -12.38
CA ASN A 109 12.78 9.03 -11.08
C ASN A 109 11.47 8.92 -10.28
N THR A 110 10.33 8.64 -10.94
CA THR A 110 9.02 8.76 -10.30
C THR A 110 8.33 7.41 -10.14
N VAL A 111 7.79 7.14 -8.95
CA VAL A 111 6.82 6.07 -8.71
C VAL A 111 5.43 6.70 -8.59
N CYS A 112 4.47 6.19 -9.35
CA CYS A 112 3.08 6.65 -9.30
C CYS A 112 2.10 5.51 -9.01
N PHE A 113 1.08 5.82 -8.22
CA PHE A 113 0.00 4.94 -7.80
C PHE A 113 -1.32 5.35 -8.46
N ASN A 114 -2.13 4.34 -8.83
CA ASN A 114 -3.39 4.49 -9.57
C ASN A 114 -3.23 5.41 -10.79
N GLY A 115 -2.26 5.09 -11.65
CA GLY A 115 -1.87 5.98 -12.76
C GLY A 115 -1.04 7.15 -12.24
N ARG A 116 -1.64 8.33 -12.05
CA ARG A 116 -0.95 9.56 -11.58
C ARG A 116 -1.72 10.26 -10.45
N GLU A 117 -2.56 9.52 -9.73
CA GLU A 117 -3.32 10.07 -8.59
C GLU A 117 -2.41 10.46 -7.42
N PHE A 118 -1.32 9.74 -7.25
CA PHE A 118 -0.27 10.08 -6.30
C PHE A 118 1.07 9.62 -6.87
N CYS A 119 2.05 10.52 -6.91
CA CYS A 119 3.39 10.25 -7.42
C CYS A 119 4.44 10.74 -6.43
N VAL A 120 5.54 9.99 -6.33
CA VAL A 120 6.69 10.27 -5.47
C VAL A 120 7.95 10.17 -6.32
N VAL A 121 8.80 11.18 -6.27
CA VAL A 121 10.14 11.11 -6.87
C VAL A 121 11.01 10.30 -5.92
N ASN A 122 11.68 9.25 -6.38
CA ASN A 122 12.63 8.47 -5.60
C ASN A 122 13.81 8.05 -6.50
N PRO A 123 14.87 8.86 -6.57
CA PRO A 123 16.02 8.58 -7.43
C PRO A 123 16.85 7.39 -6.91
N ASN A 124 16.89 7.16 -5.60
CA ASN A 124 17.64 6.04 -5.02
C ASN A 124 17.01 4.69 -5.39
N PHE A 125 15.68 4.64 -5.38
CA PHE A 125 14.91 3.45 -5.71
C PHE A 125 15.16 2.98 -7.15
N LEU A 126 15.00 3.87 -8.14
CA LEU A 126 15.17 3.48 -9.54
C LEU A 126 16.62 3.21 -9.94
N SER A 127 17.57 3.91 -9.31
CA SER A 127 19.01 3.63 -9.50
C SER A 127 19.35 2.20 -9.09
N SER A 128 18.81 1.73 -7.95
CA SER A 128 19.03 0.36 -7.48
C SER A 128 18.45 -0.71 -8.41
N LEU A 129 17.34 -0.43 -9.09
CA LEU A 129 16.73 -1.34 -10.07
C LEU A 129 17.56 -1.40 -11.36
N TYR A 130 18.02 -0.25 -11.84
CA TYR A 130 18.84 -0.17 -13.05
C TYR A 130 20.20 -0.87 -12.86
N GLU A 131 20.83 -0.72 -11.70
CA GLU A 131 22.10 -1.39 -11.36
C GLU A 131 21.95 -2.92 -11.35
N GLN A 132 20.84 -3.44 -10.83
CA GLN A 132 20.63 -4.87 -10.73
C GLN A 132 20.37 -5.54 -12.08
N ARG A 133 19.67 -4.86 -13.00
CA ARG A 133 19.30 -5.43 -14.31
C ARG A 133 19.36 -4.40 -15.45
N PRO A 134 20.56 -3.90 -15.79
CA PRO A 134 20.71 -2.84 -16.80
C PRO A 134 20.26 -3.27 -18.20
N GLY A 135 20.24 -4.58 -18.49
CA GLY A 135 19.78 -5.12 -19.78
C GLY A 135 18.26 -5.13 -19.96
N GLU A 136 17.49 -5.26 -18.87
CA GLU A 136 16.02 -5.34 -18.93
C GLU A 136 15.38 -3.95 -19.06
N TYR A 137 16.04 -2.91 -18.54
CA TYR A 137 15.48 -1.56 -18.43
C TYR A 137 16.11 -0.52 -19.37
N ARG A 138 17.18 -0.89 -20.11
CA ARG A 138 18.00 0.04 -20.91
C ARG A 138 17.23 0.89 -21.93
N GLU A 139 16.13 0.37 -22.47
CA GLU A 139 15.31 1.02 -23.50
C GLU A 139 13.88 1.33 -23.00
N ARG A 140 13.64 1.22 -21.69
CA ARG A 140 12.29 1.28 -21.12
C ARG A 140 12.19 2.40 -20.12
N ASP A 141 11.43 3.44 -20.49
CA ASP A 141 11.19 4.56 -19.59
C ASP A 141 10.15 4.25 -18.51
N LEU A 142 9.14 3.44 -18.82
CA LEU A 142 8.01 3.15 -17.94
C LEU A 142 7.86 1.65 -17.68
N VAL A 143 7.82 1.26 -16.41
CA VAL A 143 7.63 -0.13 -15.99
C VAL A 143 6.53 -0.27 -14.95
N LYS A 144 5.93 -1.45 -14.87
CA LYS A 144 4.97 -1.82 -13.83
C LYS A 144 5.73 -2.17 -12.56
N VAL A 145 5.23 -1.66 -11.44
CA VAL A 145 5.75 -1.98 -10.11
C VAL A 145 4.81 -3.02 -9.49
N LEU A 146 5.34 -4.21 -9.27
CA LEU A 146 4.81 -5.27 -8.40
C LEU A 146 5.61 -5.24 -7.09
N PHE A 147 5.26 -6.07 -6.12
CA PHE A 147 6.05 -6.28 -4.91
C PHE A 147 6.15 -7.79 -4.62
N ASP A 148 7.31 -8.26 -4.17
CA ASP A 148 7.52 -9.63 -3.69
C ASP A 148 7.25 -9.78 -2.21
N ALA A 149 7.15 -11.05 -1.75
CA ALA A 149 6.67 -11.47 -0.43
C ALA A 149 7.40 -10.85 0.76
N ASP A 150 8.54 -10.19 0.54
CA ASP A 150 9.33 -9.53 1.59
C ASP A 150 9.14 -8.00 1.55
N GLY A 151 8.06 -7.53 0.91
CA GLY A 151 7.75 -6.11 0.75
C GLY A 151 8.69 -5.38 -0.22
N ARG A 152 9.54 -6.11 -0.94
CA ARG A 152 10.46 -5.52 -1.92
C ARG A 152 9.74 -5.29 -3.23
N VAL A 153 10.05 -4.20 -3.91
CA VAL A 153 9.47 -3.99 -5.25
C VAL A 153 9.92 -5.12 -6.17
N LYS A 154 8.95 -5.76 -6.84
CA LYS A 154 9.18 -6.50 -8.06
C LYS A 154 8.85 -5.66 -9.28
N THR A 155 9.79 -5.23 -10.10
CA THR A 155 9.42 -4.60 -11.38
C THR A 155 9.08 -5.65 -12.43
N SER A 156 8.04 -5.37 -13.22
CA SER A 156 7.66 -6.08 -14.43
C SER A 156 7.48 -5.07 -15.55
N CYS A 157 7.72 -5.48 -16.78
CA CYS A 157 7.35 -4.70 -17.94
C CYS A 157 5.81 -4.69 -18.07
N PHE A 158 5.27 -3.72 -18.81
CA PHE A 158 3.90 -3.75 -19.31
C PHE A 158 3.73 -4.71 -20.51
N ASP A 159 4.84 -5.23 -21.04
CA ASP A 159 4.92 -6.27 -22.07
C ASP A 159 5.65 -7.51 -21.55
N ASP A 160 5.75 -8.56 -22.37
CA ASP A 160 6.37 -9.84 -22.02
C ASP A 160 7.92 -9.78 -21.95
N GLY A 161 8.51 -8.59 -22.04
CA GLY A 161 9.95 -8.39 -22.16
C GLY A 161 10.72 -8.31 -20.84
N CYS A 162 10.05 -8.34 -19.68
CA CYS A 162 10.73 -8.44 -18.38
C CYS A 162 10.38 -9.77 -17.70
N GLY A 163 11.39 -10.48 -17.18
CA GLY A 163 11.17 -11.40 -16.07
C GLY A 163 10.91 -10.62 -14.77
N GLN A 164 10.21 -11.20 -13.80
CA GLN A 164 10.00 -10.53 -12.50
C GLN A 164 11.35 -10.27 -11.80
N ALA A 165 11.62 -9.03 -11.39
CA ALA A 165 12.90 -8.61 -10.79
C ALA A 165 12.71 -7.95 -9.43
N ILE A 166 13.43 -8.37 -8.39
CA ILE A 166 13.33 -7.85 -7.01
C ILE A 166 14.29 -6.66 -6.81
N GLY A 167 13.83 -5.50 -6.36
CA GLY A 167 14.63 -4.33 -5.98
C GLY A 167 14.74 -4.13 -4.47
N ALA A 168 15.56 -3.19 -3.99
CA ALA A 168 15.52 -2.78 -2.58
C ALA A 168 14.29 -1.88 -2.33
N GLY A 169 13.62 -2.05 -1.18
CA GLY A 169 12.38 -1.36 -0.83
C GLY A 169 12.48 0.17 -0.88
N LEU A 170 11.32 0.83 -1.04
CA LEU A 170 11.13 2.27 -1.18
C LEU A 170 11.78 3.07 -0.05
#